data_AF-A0A258TBH3-F1
#
_entry.id   AF-A0A258TBH3-F1
#
_cell.length_a   1.000
_cell.length_b   1.000
_cell.length_c   1.000
_cell.angle_alpha   90.00
_cell.angle_beta   90.00
_cell.angle_gamma   90.00
#
_symmetry.space_group_name_H-M   'P 1'
#
loop_
_entity.id
_entity.type
_entity.pdbx_description
1 polymer ?
#
loop_
_entity_poly.entity_id
_entity_poly.type
_entity_poly.pdbx_seq_one_letter_code
_entity_poly.pdbx_strand_id
1 'polypeptide(L)'
;MSALKIEDLTHEELLALINEKGGVPHRQADLISLKHRSASARARELDEKLLLASATYSGALDALIDRRPGPHGARKGLQLLQAEVTAKEAYDRARRAAEKARAEEDRLWAAWCVETGL
;
A
#
# COMPACT_ATOMS: atom_id res chain seq x y z
N MET A 1 31.28 -12.86 -22.39
CA MET A 1 29.84 -12.95 -22.09
C MET A 1 29.61 -12.16 -20.81
N SER A 2 28.87 -11.04 -20.87
CA SER A 2 28.57 -10.25 -19.67
C SER A 2 27.66 -11.05 -18.74
N ALA A 3 27.99 -11.10 -17.46
CA ALA A 3 27.13 -11.70 -16.45
C ALA A 3 25.86 -10.85 -16.31
N LEU A 4 24.70 -11.41 -16.65
CA LEU A 4 23.39 -10.83 -16.36
C LEU A 4 23.34 -10.49 -14.86
N LYS A 5 23.01 -9.25 -14.53
CA LYS A 5 22.82 -8.84 -13.13
C LYS A 5 21.42 -9.24 -12.70
N ILE A 6 21.25 -9.54 -11.41
CA ILE A 6 19.96 -9.90 -10.80
C ILE A 6 18.89 -8.82 -11.05
N GLU A 7 19.34 -7.58 -11.21
CA GLU A 7 18.56 -6.37 -11.50
C GLU A 7 17.84 -6.45 -12.85
N ASP A 8 18.38 -7.21 -13.80
CA ASP A 8 17.91 -7.30 -15.18
C ASP A 8 16.87 -8.42 -15.38
N LEU A 9 16.64 -9.25 -14.35
CA LEU A 9 15.80 -10.43 -14.44
C LEU A 9 14.35 -10.13 -14.06
N THR A 10 13.43 -10.61 -14.88
CA THR A 10 12.00 -10.59 -14.54
C THR A 10 11.69 -11.53 -13.38
N HIS A 11 10.51 -11.37 -12.78
CA HIS A 11 10.06 -12.17 -11.64
C HIS A 11 10.13 -13.68 -11.90
N GLU A 12 9.71 -14.14 -13.08
CA GLU A 12 9.72 -15.56 -13.44
C GLU A 12 11.13 -16.08 -13.74
N GLU A 13 11.96 -15.28 -14.39
CA GLU A 13 13.35 -15.65 -14.69
C GLU A 13 14.19 -15.77 -13.41
N LEU A 14 13.95 -14.90 -12.43
CA LEU A 14 14.61 -15.00 -11.13
C LEU A 14 14.18 -16.28 -10.38
N LEU A 15 12.89 -16.62 -10.40
CA LEU A 15 12.38 -17.85 -9.79
C LEU A 15 12.95 -19.11 -10.45
N ALA A 16 13.07 -19.13 -11.78
CA ALA A 16 13.70 -20.22 -12.51
C ALA A 16 15.19 -20.39 -12.16
N LEU A 17 15.93 -19.28 -12.09
CA LEU A 17 17.35 -19.27 -11.73
C LEU A 17 17.59 -19.74 -10.27
N ILE A 18 16.66 -19.37 -9.37
CA ILE A 18 16.65 -19.81 -7.97
C ILE A 18 16.34 -21.31 -7.86
N ASN A 19 15.62 -21.93 -8.78
CA ASN A 19 15.41 -23.37 -8.76
C ASN A 19 16.66 -24.15 -9.22
N GLU A 20 17.44 -23.65 -10.18
CA GLU A 20 18.59 -24.38 -10.76
C GLU A 20 19.87 -24.44 -9.88
N LYS A 21 20.28 -23.35 -9.22
CA LYS A 21 21.66 -23.18 -8.67
C LYS A 21 22.02 -23.66 -7.21
N GLY A 22 21.31 -24.59 -6.57
CA GLY A 22 21.57 -25.16 -5.22
C GLY A 22 22.00 -24.33 -3.97
N GLY A 23 22.23 -23.00 -3.95
CA GLY A 23 22.87 -22.28 -2.81
C GLY A 23 21.93 -21.56 -1.83
N VAL A 24 21.82 -22.03 -0.58
CA VAL A 24 20.74 -21.70 0.38
C VAL A 24 20.73 -20.27 0.98
N PRO A 25 21.86 -19.64 1.39
CA PRO A 25 21.81 -18.34 2.09
C PRO A 25 21.52 -17.14 1.18
N HIS A 26 22.22 -17.05 0.04
CA HIS A 26 22.00 -15.98 -0.93
C HIS A 26 20.60 -16.06 -1.57
N ARG A 27 20.06 -17.26 -1.77
CA ARG A 27 18.66 -17.44 -2.23
C ARG A 27 17.63 -16.93 -1.24
N GLN A 28 17.86 -17.11 0.06
CA GLN A 28 16.91 -16.64 1.07
C GLN A 28 16.86 -15.11 1.10
N ALA A 29 18.01 -14.45 1.07
CA ALA A 29 18.10 -12.99 0.91
C ALA A 29 17.47 -12.51 -0.41
N ASP A 30 17.71 -13.20 -1.53
CA ASP A 30 17.12 -12.86 -2.84
C ASP A 30 15.59 -13.00 -2.84
N LEU A 31 15.05 -14.06 -2.24
CA LEU A 31 13.61 -14.29 -2.11
C LEU A 31 12.94 -13.25 -1.19
N ILE A 32 13.60 -12.86 -0.09
CA ILE A 32 13.10 -11.81 0.79
C ILE A 32 13.15 -10.46 0.07
N SER A 33 14.23 -10.16 -0.66
CA SER A 33 14.36 -8.94 -1.48
C SER A 33 13.23 -8.85 -2.52
N LEU A 34 12.92 -9.95 -3.19
CA LEU A 34 11.81 -10.03 -4.14
C LEU A 34 10.45 -9.78 -3.46
N LYS A 35 10.19 -10.44 -2.32
CA LYS A 35 8.96 -10.23 -1.54
C LYS A 35 8.85 -8.80 -1.07
N HIS A 36 9.95 -8.20 -0.60
CA HIS A 36 10.01 -6.82 -0.16
C HIS A 36 9.65 -5.86 -1.31
N ARG A 37 10.18 -6.06 -2.52
CA ARG A 37 9.80 -5.24 -3.69
C ARG A 37 8.30 -5.32 -3.99
N SER A 38 7.72 -6.51 -3.94
CA SER A 38 6.28 -6.69 -4.14
C SER A 38 5.44 -6.05 -3.02
N ALA A 39 5.88 -6.18 -1.76
CA ALA A 39 5.23 -5.55 -0.62
C ALA A 39 5.31 -4.01 -0.68
N SER A 40 6.46 -3.47 -1.06
CA SER A 40 6.68 -2.03 -1.28
C SER A 40 5.80 -1.47 -2.38
N ALA A 41 5.70 -2.17 -3.53
CA ALA A 41 4.80 -1.78 -4.61
C ALA A 41 3.32 -1.74 -4.14
N ARG A 42 2.91 -2.76 -3.37
CA ARG A 42 1.57 -2.82 -2.78
C ARG A 42 1.33 -1.72 -1.75
N ALA A 43 2.32 -1.39 -0.91
CA ALA A 43 2.23 -0.32 0.07
C ALA A 43 2.02 1.03 -0.63
N ARG A 44 2.77 1.31 -1.70
CA ARG A 44 2.59 2.52 -2.53
C ARG A 44 1.19 2.61 -3.15
N GLU A 45 0.70 1.52 -3.74
CA GLU A 45 -0.65 1.47 -4.31
C GLU A 45 -1.74 1.76 -3.25
N LEU A 46 -1.56 1.24 -2.04
CA LEU A 46 -2.51 1.46 -0.95
C LEU A 46 -2.39 2.86 -0.34
N ASP A 47 -1.20 3.45 -0.33
CA ASP A 47 -0.99 4.84 0.07
C ASP A 47 -1.65 5.81 -0.94
N GLU A 48 -1.57 5.54 -2.24
CA GLU A 48 -2.29 6.30 -3.26
C GLU A 48 -3.82 6.22 -3.06
N LYS A 49 -4.32 5.02 -2.77
CA LYS A 49 -5.75 4.82 -2.42
C LYS A 49 -6.14 5.55 -1.15
N LEU A 50 -5.26 5.58 -0.15
CA LEU A 50 -5.46 6.33 1.09
C LEU A 50 -5.52 7.84 0.82
N LEU A 51 -4.64 8.36 -0.04
CA LEU A 51 -4.65 9.77 -0.43
C LEU A 51 -5.97 10.15 -1.11
N LEU A 52 -6.47 9.33 -2.03
CA LEU A 52 -7.77 9.54 -2.69
C LEU A 52 -8.94 9.49 -1.70
N ALA A 53 -8.93 8.51 -0.78
CA ALA A 53 -9.96 8.40 0.26
C ALA A 53 -9.92 9.59 1.22
N SER A 54 -8.72 10.08 1.57
CA SER A 54 -8.52 11.28 2.39
C SER A 54 -9.11 12.51 1.72
N ALA A 55 -8.79 12.76 0.45
CA ALA A 55 -9.34 13.88 -0.32
C ALA A 55 -10.88 13.82 -0.41
N THR A 56 -11.44 12.63 -0.60
CA THR A 56 -12.90 12.41 -0.64
C THR A 56 -13.54 12.73 0.71
N TYR A 57 -12.92 12.30 1.81
CA TYR A 57 -13.39 12.58 3.17
C TYR A 57 -13.32 14.07 3.50
N SER A 58 -12.20 14.73 3.20
CA SER A 58 -12.06 16.19 3.37
C SER A 58 -13.11 16.96 2.57
N GLY A 59 -13.34 16.60 1.30
CA GLY A 59 -14.38 17.25 0.49
C GLY A 59 -15.80 17.06 1.03
N ALA A 60 -16.10 15.92 1.67
CA ALA A 60 -17.38 15.69 2.34
C ALA A 60 -17.54 16.56 3.60
N LEU A 61 -16.45 16.77 4.36
CA LEU A 61 -16.44 17.68 5.51
C LEU A 61 -16.61 19.14 5.07
N ASP A 62 -15.90 19.58 4.03
CA ASP A 62 -16.02 20.93 3.48
C ASP A 62 -17.46 21.21 3.03
N ALA A 63 -18.09 20.24 2.36
CA ALA A 63 -19.48 20.36 1.93
C ALA A 63 -20.48 20.46 3.11
N LEU A 64 -20.17 19.84 4.26
CA LEU A 64 -20.95 19.99 5.49
C LEU A 64 -20.77 21.38 6.12
N ILE A 65 -19.53 21.88 6.14
CA ILE A 65 -19.17 23.19 6.72
C ILE A 65 -19.80 24.33 5.90
N ASP A 66 -19.69 24.28 4.58
CA ASP A 66 -20.18 25.31 3.67
C ASP A 66 -21.71 25.34 3.53
N ARG A 67 -22.40 24.41 4.20
CA ARG A 67 -23.85 24.31 4.15
C ARG A 67 -24.50 25.55 4.79
N ARG A 68 -25.10 26.38 3.95
CA ARG A 68 -26.02 27.44 4.40
C ARG A 68 -27.40 26.87 4.77
N PRO A 69 -28.04 27.35 5.86
CA PRO A 69 -29.41 26.97 6.19
C PRO A 69 -30.37 27.48 5.10
N GLY A 70 -31.30 26.62 4.68
CA GLY A 70 -32.31 26.91 3.67
C GLY A 70 -33.50 25.95 3.78
N PRO A 71 -34.56 26.11 2.97
CA PRO A 71 -35.82 25.37 3.10
C PRO A 71 -35.69 23.85 2.91
N HIS A 72 -34.65 23.38 2.21
CA HIS A 72 -34.29 21.95 2.11
C HIS A 72 -33.08 21.57 2.99
N GLY A 73 -32.71 22.42 3.95
CA GLY A 73 -31.49 22.32 4.73
C GLY A 73 -31.41 21.03 5.56
N ALA A 74 -32.53 20.56 6.12
CA ALA A 74 -32.55 19.34 6.92
C ALA A 74 -32.25 18.09 6.07
N ARG A 75 -32.95 17.91 4.95
CA ARG A 75 -32.74 16.76 4.05
C ARG A 75 -31.35 16.78 3.41
N LYS A 76 -30.93 17.94 2.89
CA LYS A 76 -29.59 18.12 2.33
C LYS A 76 -28.51 17.90 3.40
N GLY A 77 -28.76 18.34 4.63
CA GLY A 77 -27.90 18.07 5.78
C GLY A 77 -27.74 16.59 6.08
N LEU A 78 -28.84 15.83 6.13
CA LEU A 78 -28.78 14.38 6.34
C LEU A 78 -28.02 13.65 5.22
N GLN A 79 -28.19 14.06 3.96
CA GLN A 79 -27.46 13.48 2.83
C GLN A 79 -25.96 13.76 2.92
N LEU A 80 -25.57 14.98 3.30
CA LEU A 80 -24.16 15.34 3.48
C LEU A 80 -23.53 14.61 4.67
N LEU A 81 -24.27 14.44 5.78
CA LEU A 81 -23.82 13.65 6.93
C LEU A 81 -23.61 12.18 6.53
N GLN A 82 -24.55 11.61 5.77
CA GLN A 82 -24.40 10.24 5.28
C GLN A 82 -23.19 10.08 4.34
N ALA A 83 -22.94 11.08 3.48
CA ALA A 83 -21.77 11.10 2.61
C ALA A 83 -20.46 11.19 3.40
N GLU A 84 -20.40 12.01 4.45
CA GLU A 84 -19.25 12.12 5.34
C GLU A 84 -18.96 10.79 6.06
N VAL A 85 -19.98 10.18 6.69
CA VAL A 85 -19.81 8.88 7.37
C VAL A 85 -19.29 7.81 6.40
N THR A 86 -19.86 7.76 5.19
CA THR A 86 -19.43 6.80 4.16
C THR A 86 -17.99 7.04 3.72
N ALA A 87 -17.61 8.31 3.52
CA ALA A 87 -16.25 8.68 3.15
C ALA A 87 -15.25 8.39 4.29
N LYS A 88 -15.63 8.65 5.55
CA LYS A 88 -14.83 8.33 6.73
C LYS A 88 -14.58 6.83 6.85
N GLU A 89 -15.61 6.01 6.68
CA GLU A 89 -15.45 4.56 6.71
C GLU A 89 -14.52 4.05 5.59
N ALA A 90 -14.65 4.63 4.39
CA ALA A 90 -13.76 4.30 3.27
C ALA A 90 -12.32 4.69 3.58
N TYR A 91 -12.09 5.89 4.14
CA TYR A 91 -10.79 6.33 4.62
C TYR A 91 -10.22 5.40 5.70
N ASP A 92 -11.00 5.04 6.72
CA ASP A 92 -10.55 4.15 7.80
C ASP A 92 -10.23 2.73 7.30
N ARG A 93 -10.93 2.24 6.27
CA ARG A 93 -10.60 0.97 5.60
C ARG A 93 -9.29 1.10 4.82
N ALA A 94 -9.13 2.17 4.03
CA ALA A 94 -7.91 2.41 3.26
C ALA A 94 -6.69 2.57 4.19
N ARG A 95 -6.83 3.30 5.29
CA ARG A 95 -5.78 3.52 6.29
C ARG A 95 -5.29 2.21 6.88
N ARG A 96 -6.20 1.37 7.37
CA ARG A 96 -5.83 0.05 7.93
C ARG A 96 -5.16 -0.86 6.91
N ALA A 97 -5.60 -0.80 5.65
CA ALA A 97 -4.97 -1.57 4.57
C ALA A 97 -3.54 -1.09 4.28
N ALA A 98 -3.33 0.22 4.21
CA ALA A 98 -2.03 0.85 4.02
C ALA A 98 -1.07 0.56 5.19
N GLU A 99 -1.53 0.74 6.44
CA GLU A 99 -0.77 0.40 7.65
C GLU A 99 -0.32 -1.05 7.66
N LYS A 100 -1.22 -1.98 7.30
CA LYS A 100 -0.88 -3.41 7.21
C LYS A 100 0.16 -3.68 6.13
N ALA A 101 0.07 -3.01 4.98
CA ALA A 101 1.02 -3.20 3.90
C ALA A 101 2.41 -2.64 4.23
N ARG A 102 2.48 -1.47 4.87
CA ARG A 102 3.73 -0.90 5.38
C ARG A 102 4.37 -1.78 6.45
N ALA A 103 3.57 -2.30 7.39
CA ALA A 103 4.09 -3.23 8.39
C ALA A 103 4.67 -4.52 7.78
N GLU A 104 4.11 -5.02 6.68
CA GLU A 104 4.66 -6.16 5.94
C GLU A 104 5.95 -5.80 5.19
N GLU A 105 6.00 -4.61 4.57
CA GLU A 105 7.23 -4.07 3.96
C GLU A 105 8.35 -3.96 5.00
N ASP A 106 8.10 -3.31 6.15
CA ASP A 106 9.05 -3.15 7.24
C ASP A 106 9.54 -4.49 7.78
N ARG A 107 8.63 -5.46 7.95
CA ARG A 107 8.97 -6.83 8.38
C ARG A 107 9.90 -7.53 7.38
N LEU A 108 9.63 -7.41 6.09
CA LEU A 108 10.45 -8.01 5.04
C LEU A 108 11.81 -7.32 4.92
N TRP A 109 11.85 -6.01 5.11
CA TRP A 109 13.11 -5.25 5.18
C TRP A 109 13.97 -5.72 6.35
N ALA A 110 13.39 -5.81 7.56
CA ALA A 110 14.09 -6.30 8.74
C ALA A 110 14.60 -7.74 8.56
N ALA A 111 13.79 -8.62 7.95
CA ALA A 111 14.22 -9.98 7.63
C ALA A 111 15.40 -10.00 6.64
N TRP A 112 15.39 -9.10 5.64
CA TRP A 112 16.48 -9.00 4.67
C TRP A 112 17.77 -8.55 5.34
N CYS A 113 17.73 -7.51 6.19
CA CYS A 113 18.90 -7.02 6.92
C CYS A 113 19.56 -8.12 7.76
N VAL A 114 18.75 -8.92 8.49
CA VAL A 114 19.24 -10.05 9.28
C VAL A 114 19.96 -11.10 8.41
N GLU A 115 19.40 -11.43 7.24
CA GLU A 115 20.00 -12.42 6.34
C GLU A 115 21.27 -11.90 5.64
N THR A 116 21.38 -10.60 5.42
CA THR A 116 22.56 -9.99 4.77
C THR A 116 23.63 -9.48 5.73
N GLY A 117 23.36 -9.47 7.05
CA GLY A 117 24.27 -8.94 8.06
C GLY A 117 24.38 -7.41 8.06
N LEU A 118 23.30 -6.71 7.66
CA LEU A 118 23.17 -5.25 7.67
C LEU A 118 22.45 -4.74 8.93
#